data_AF-A0A957MCV5-F1
#
_entry.id   AF-A0A957MCV5-F1
#
_cell.length_a   1.000
_cell.length_b   1.000
_cell.length_c   1.000
_cell.angle_alpha   90.00
_cell.angle_beta   90.00
_cell.angle_gamma   90.00
#
_symmetry.space_group_name_H-M   'P 1'
#
loop_
_entity.id
_entity.type
_entity.pdbx_description
1 polymer ?
#
loop_
_entity_poly.entity_id
_entity_poly.type
_entity_poly.pdbx_seq_one_letter_code
_entity_poly.pdbx_strand_id
1 'polypeptide(L)'
;RTVNETMASADDDPTRALRLVLGQALERLRPEGKQNFTAPEWLLYNILEMRFVQGRKVREIADRLAISESDLYRKQRVAIGQLARVLSEMEQTNAAEAIAAGSPGASRRPAPVPMSVEKSR
;
A
#
# COMPACT_ATOMS: atom_id res chain seq x y z
N ARG A 1 5.64 -7.39 -3.95
CA ARG A 1 6.87 -6.57 -3.84
C ARG A 1 6.77 -5.57 -2.70
N THR A 2 5.66 -4.84 -2.59
CA THR A 2 5.32 -3.94 -1.47
C THR A 2 5.46 -4.60 -0.09
N VAL A 3 5.05 -5.86 0.07
CA VAL A 3 5.23 -6.61 1.32
C VAL A 3 6.72 -6.78 1.66
N ASN A 4 7.58 -7.10 0.68
CA ASN A 4 9.01 -7.29 0.89
C ASN A 4 9.71 -6.01 1.36
N GLU A 5 9.26 -4.84 0.88
CA GLU A 5 9.80 -3.55 1.32
C GLU A 5 9.42 -3.24 2.79
N THR A 6 8.26 -3.73 3.24
CA THR A 6 7.84 -3.61 4.64
C THR A 6 8.41 -4.68 5.58
N MET A 7 9.14 -5.67 5.07
CA MET A 7 9.71 -6.77 5.89
C MET A 7 10.69 -6.28 6.96
N ALA A 8 11.53 -5.29 6.62
CA ALA A 8 12.46 -4.69 7.57
C ALA A 8 11.75 -4.05 8.78
N SER A 9 10.55 -3.51 8.56
CA SER A 9 9.70 -2.94 9.62
C SER A 9 8.82 -3.98 10.32
N ALA A 10 8.82 -5.23 9.83
CA ALA A 10 7.96 -6.31 10.29
C ALA A 10 8.72 -7.46 10.98
N ASP A 11 10.01 -7.27 11.31
CA ASP A 11 10.84 -8.28 11.98
C ASP A 11 10.91 -9.60 11.20
N ASP A 12 11.00 -9.50 9.86
CA ASP A 12 10.97 -10.62 8.90
C ASP A 12 9.72 -11.53 8.97
N ASP A 13 8.63 -11.09 9.61
CA ASP A 13 7.34 -11.78 9.59
C ASP A 13 6.50 -11.32 8.38
N PRO A 14 6.28 -12.18 7.35
CA PRO A 14 5.49 -11.83 6.17
C PRO A 14 4.02 -11.54 6.50
N THR A 15 3.46 -12.14 7.55
CA THR A 15 2.08 -11.90 7.98
C THR A 15 1.95 -10.50 8.57
N ARG A 16 2.94 -10.09 9.38
CA ARG A 16 2.99 -8.75 9.95
C ARG A 16 3.23 -7.70 8.87
N ALA A 17 4.14 -7.97 7.93
CA ALA A 17 4.38 -7.11 6.78
C ALA A 17 3.10 -6.89 5.95
N LEU A 18 2.37 -7.98 5.63
CA LEU A 18 1.08 -7.90 4.95
C LEU A 18 0.06 -7.05 5.73
N ARG A 19 -0.01 -7.22 7.04
CA ARG A 19 -0.92 -6.44 7.89
C ARG A 19 -0.57 -4.95 7.86
N LEU A 20 0.71 -4.59 7.85
CA LEU A 20 1.15 -3.20 7.74
C LEU A 20 0.74 -2.59 6.40
N VAL A 21 0.95 -3.31 5.29
CA VAL A 21 0.55 -2.85 3.94
C VAL A 21 -0.96 -2.63 3.86
N LEU A 22 -1.76 -3.59 4.36
CA LEU A 22 -3.22 -3.45 4.40
C LEU A 22 -3.66 -2.27 5.27
N GLY A 23 -3.00 -2.04 6.41
CA GLY A 23 -3.25 -0.90 7.28
C GLY A 23 -2.94 0.43 6.59
N GLN A 24 -1.82 0.53 5.86
CA GLN A 24 -1.47 1.70 5.08
C GLN A 24 -2.48 1.99 3.96
N ALA A 25 -2.92 0.95 3.24
CA ALA A 25 -3.94 1.09 2.21
C ALA A 25 -5.28 1.56 2.78
N LEU A 26 -5.67 1.05 3.95
CA LEU A 26 -6.88 1.49 4.64
C LEU A 26 -6.76 2.96 5.09
N GLU A 27 -5.60 3.36 5.59
CA GLU A 27 -5.36 4.74 6.03
C GLU A 27 -5.42 5.73 4.86
N ARG A 28 -4.98 5.34 3.66
CA ARG A 28 -5.15 6.17 2.43
C ARG A 28 -6.60 6.36 2.02
N LEU A 29 -7.52 5.49 2.45
CA LEU A 29 -8.96 5.65 2.24
C LEU A 29 -9.62 6.54 3.30
N ARG A 30 -8.91 6.96 4.35
CA ARG A 30 -9.46 7.81 5.41
C ARG A 30 -9.79 9.19 4.83
N PRO A 31 -11.05 9.66 4.91
CA PRO A 31 -11.39 11.02 4.51
C PRO A 31 -10.80 12.06 5.48
N GLU A 32 -10.73 13.30 5.03
CA GLU A 32 -10.27 14.41 5.88
C GLU A 32 -11.29 14.76 6.98
N GLY A 33 -10.78 15.29 8.08
CA GLY A 33 -11.59 15.76 9.21
C GLY A 33 -11.83 14.70 10.30
N LYS A 34 -12.81 14.98 11.16
CA LYS A 34 -13.19 14.07 12.25
C LYS A 34 -14.07 12.95 11.72
N GLN A 35 -13.88 11.74 12.23
CA GLN A 35 -14.68 10.59 11.86
C GLN A 35 -16.17 10.87 12.02
N ASN A 36 -16.92 10.64 10.94
CA ASN A 36 -18.35 10.87 10.89
C ASN A 36 -19.07 9.60 10.40
N PHE A 37 -20.02 9.09 11.17
CA PHE A 37 -20.75 7.86 10.83
C PHE A 37 -21.95 8.10 9.89
N THR A 38 -22.37 9.36 9.72
CA THR A 38 -23.50 9.73 8.85
C THR A 38 -23.06 10.33 7.52
N ALA A 39 -21.78 10.72 7.40
CA ALA A 39 -21.23 11.31 6.20
C ALA A 39 -20.98 10.24 5.10
N PRO A 40 -21.48 10.44 3.86
CA PRO A 40 -21.31 9.47 2.77
C PRO A 40 -19.86 9.14 2.42
N GLU A 41 -18.97 10.13 2.49
CA GLU A 41 -17.54 9.99 2.20
C GLU A 41 -16.82 9.09 3.21
N TRP A 42 -17.31 9.02 4.45
CA TRP A 42 -16.78 8.16 5.51
C TRP A 42 -17.33 6.74 5.47
N LEU A 43 -18.41 6.49 4.73
CA LEU A 43 -19.16 5.23 4.78
C LEU A 43 -18.28 4.01 4.50
N LEU A 44 -17.50 4.04 3.43
CA LEU A 44 -16.70 2.89 3.00
C LEU A 44 -15.53 2.63 3.95
N TYR A 45 -14.86 3.68 4.41
CA TYR A 45 -13.81 3.60 5.44
C TYR A 45 -14.37 3.00 6.74
N ASN A 46 -15.49 3.53 7.23
CA ASN A 46 -16.14 3.08 8.46
C ASN A 46 -16.55 1.61 8.38
N ILE A 47 -17.05 1.15 7.23
CA ILE A 47 -17.38 -0.27 7.01
C ILE A 47 -16.13 -1.14 7.15
N LEU A 48 -15.03 -0.78 6.49
CA LEU A 48 -13.79 -1.55 6.54
C LEU A 48 -13.19 -1.57 7.95
N GLU A 49 -13.07 -0.41 8.58
CA GLU A 49 -12.53 -0.27 9.93
C GLU A 49 -13.34 -1.09 10.93
N MET A 50 -14.66 -0.92 10.95
CA MET A 50 -15.51 -1.64 11.89
C MET A 50 -15.51 -3.15 11.64
N ARG A 51 -15.55 -3.59 10.37
CA ARG A 51 -15.69 -5.00 10.03
C ARG A 51 -14.41 -5.81 10.20
N PHE A 52 -13.27 -5.22 9.86
CA PHE A 52 -11.99 -5.94 9.73
C PHE A 52 -10.94 -5.51 10.73
N VAL A 53 -10.97 -4.26 11.22
CA VAL A 53 -10.05 -3.79 12.27
C VAL A 53 -10.65 -4.03 13.64
N GLN A 54 -11.91 -3.63 13.85
CA GLN A 54 -12.60 -3.77 15.13
C GLN A 54 -13.31 -5.12 15.30
N GLY A 55 -13.51 -5.89 14.21
CA GLY A 55 -14.16 -7.20 14.26
C GLY A 55 -15.65 -7.18 14.61
N ARG A 56 -16.34 -6.05 14.39
CA ARG A 56 -17.77 -5.91 14.70
C ARG A 56 -18.64 -6.80 13.83
N LYS A 57 -19.79 -7.20 14.38
CA LYS A 57 -20.78 -8.00 13.65
C LYS A 57 -21.52 -7.14 12.62
N VAL A 58 -21.92 -7.76 11.51
CA VAL A 58 -22.67 -7.10 10.41
C VAL A 58 -23.87 -6.32 10.93
N ARG A 59 -24.69 -6.95 11.78
CA ARG A 59 -25.86 -6.31 12.40
C ARG A 59 -25.50 -5.04 13.18
N GLU A 60 -24.48 -5.11 14.05
CA GLU A 60 -24.04 -3.95 14.84
C GLU A 60 -23.54 -2.80 13.96
N ILE A 61 -22.88 -3.12 12.84
CA ILE A 61 -22.39 -2.14 11.88
C ILE A 61 -23.56 -1.49 11.13
N ALA A 62 -24.52 -2.31 10.67
CA ALA A 62 -25.72 -1.85 9.98
C ALA A 62 -26.54 -0.91 10.87
N ASP A 63 -26.76 -1.29 12.12
CA ASP A 63 -27.44 -0.48 13.13
C ASP A 63 -26.70 0.83 13.37
N ARG A 64 -25.37 0.80 13.54
CA ARG A 64 -24.55 2.00 13.82
C ARG A 64 -24.48 2.97 12.65
N LEU A 65 -24.52 2.47 11.42
CA LEU A 65 -24.52 3.28 10.19
C LEU A 65 -25.94 3.66 9.73
N ALA A 66 -26.98 3.22 10.45
CA ALA A 66 -28.38 3.43 10.09
C ALA A 66 -28.73 2.96 8.66
N ILE A 67 -28.18 1.81 8.25
CA ILE A 67 -28.45 1.19 6.94
C ILE A 67 -28.91 -0.27 7.10
N SER A 68 -29.62 -0.81 6.11
CA SER A 68 -29.99 -2.22 6.11
C SER A 68 -28.76 -3.13 5.94
N GLU A 69 -28.82 -4.37 6.45
CA GLU A 69 -27.75 -5.37 6.22
C GLU A 69 -27.49 -5.63 4.74
N SER A 70 -28.56 -5.70 3.93
CA SER A 70 -28.47 -5.85 2.47
C SER A 70 -27.71 -4.69 1.83
N ASP A 71 -27.90 -3.47 2.32
CA ASP A 71 -27.13 -2.31 1.84
C ASP A 71 -25.68 -2.36 2.31
N LEU A 72 -25.45 -2.73 3.57
CA LEU A 72 -24.12 -2.91 4.13
C LEU A 72 -23.28 -3.90 3.31
N TYR A 73 -23.83 -5.06 2.92
CA TYR A 73 -23.12 -6.02 2.07
C TYR A 73 -22.75 -5.43 0.70
N ARG A 74 -23.64 -4.65 0.08
CA ARG A 74 -23.36 -3.97 -1.20
C ARG A 74 -22.25 -2.94 -1.05
N LYS A 75 -22.30 -2.11 -0.01
CA LYS A 75 -21.27 -1.10 0.29
C LYS A 75 -19.94 -1.74 0.69
N GLN A 76 -19.96 -2.86 1.41
CA GLN A 76 -18.76 -3.64 1.74
C GLN A 76 -18.04 -4.11 0.47
N ARG A 77 -18.77 -4.61 -0.53
CA ARG A 77 -18.16 -5.02 -1.82
C ARG A 77 -17.46 -3.85 -2.51
N VAL A 78 -18.08 -2.66 -2.51
CA VAL A 78 -17.48 -1.44 -3.07
C VAL A 78 -16.24 -1.03 -2.27
N ALA A 79 -16.31 -1.08 -0.94
CA ALA A 79 -15.19 -0.71 -0.08
C ALA A 79 -13.97 -1.63 -0.27
N ILE A 80 -14.19 -2.94 -0.38
CA ILE A 80 -13.11 -3.90 -0.70
C ILE A 80 -12.51 -3.62 -2.08
N GLY A 81 -13.34 -3.28 -3.07
CA GLY A 81 -12.87 -2.91 -4.40
C GLY A 81 -11.99 -1.64 -4.39
N GLN A 82 -12.36 -0.64 -3.60
CA GLN A 82 -11.54 0.56 -3.44
C GLN A 82 -10.21 0.26 -2.73
N LEU A 83 -10.23 -0.55 -1.67
CA LEU A 83 -9.02 -0.96 -0.99
C LEU A 83 -8.08 -1.74 -1.92
N ALA A 84 -8.63 -2.66 -2.73
CA ALA A 84 -7.85 -3.38 -3.75
C ALA A 84 -7.22 -2.44 -4.77
N ARG A 85 -7.95 -1.41 -5.23
CA ARG A 85 -7.41 -0.38 -6.12
C ARG A 85 -6.25 0.38 -5.48
N VAL A 86 -6.42 0.84 -4.25
CA VAL A 86 -5.35 1.53 -3.50
C VAL A 86 -4.11 0.65 -3.34
N LEU A 87 -4.31 -0.64 -3.05
CA LEU A 87 -3.21 -1.61 -2.99
C LEU A 87 -2.49 -1.74 -4.33
N SER A 88 -3.22 -1.85 -5.45
CA SER A 88 -2.61 -1.88 -6.78
C SER A 88 -1.85 -0.61 -7.13
N GLU A 89 -2.33 0.56 -6.69
CA GLU A 89 -1.62 1.83 -6.84
C GLU A 89 -0.33 1.85 -6.00
N MET A 90 -0.38 1.36 -4.76
CA MET A 90 0.81 1.21 -3.90
C MET A 90 1.85 0.28 -4.52
N GLU A 91 1.45 -0.84 -5.12
CA GLU A 91 2.37 -1.73 -5.80
C GLU A 91 3.05 -1.06 -7.01
N GLN A 92 2.32 -0.25 -7.76
CA GLN A 92 2.84 0.47 -8.92
C GLN A 92 3.80 1.59 -8.52
N THR A 93 3.48 2.39 -7.50
CA THR A 93 4.36 3.44 -6.99
C THR A 93 5.69 2.86 -6.53
N ASN A 94 5.66 1.79 -5.74
CA ASN A 94 6.87 1.17 -5.22
C ASN A 94 7.69 0.50 -6.33
N ALA A 95 7.02 -0.07 -7.34
CA ALA A 95 7.70 -0.57 -8.53
C ALA A 95 8.40 0.55 -9.32
N ALA A 96 7.78 1.73 -9.45
CA ALA A 96 8.37 2.89 -10.10
C ALA A 96 9.57 3.45 -9.30
N GLU A 97 9.45 3.53 -7.97
CA GLU A 97 10.54 3.96 -7.08
C GLU A 97 11.74 3.01 -7.14
N ALA A 98 11.50 1.69 -7.18
CA ALA A 98 12.56 0.70 -7.32
C ALA A 98 13.30 0.82 -8.68
N ILE A 99 12.59 1.17 -9.76
CA ILE A 99 13.19 1.43 -11.07
C ILE A 99 13.99 2.74 -11.06
N ALA A 100 13.48 3.79 -10.39
CA ALA A 100 14.16 5.08 -10.26
C ALA A 100 15.42 5.00 -9.39
N ALA A 101 15.36 4.27 -8.27
CA ALA A 101 16.50 3.99 -7.39
C ALA A 101 17.52 3.03 -8.05
N GLY A 102 17.10 2.26 -9.06
CA GLY A 102 17.91 1.31 -9.81
C GLY A 102 18.51 1.83 -11.11
N SER A 103 18.75 3.14 -11.28
CA SER A 103 19.46 3.65 -12.48
C SER A 103 20.88 3.05 -12.58
N PRO A 104 21.21 2.26 -13.62
CA PRO A 104 22.56 1.78 -13.88
C PRO A 104 23.35 2.88 -14.61
N GLY A 105 23.64 3.97 -13.90
CA GLY A 105 24.41 5.10 -14.39
C GLY A 105 25.86 5.06 -13.93
N ALA A 106 26.63 4.06 -14.34
CA ALA A 106 28.08 4.14 -14.29
C ALA A 106 28.67 3.37 -15.48
N SER A 107 28.77 4.07 -16.62
CA SER A 107 29.74 3.73 -17.65
C SER A 107 31.13 3.70 -17.01
N ARG A 108 31.54 2.52 -16.54
CA ARG A 108 32.93 2.20 -16.28
C ARG A 108 33.58 1.96 -17.65
N ARG A 109 33.81 3.06 -18.38
CA ARG A 109 34.80 3.07 -19.47
C ARG A 109 36.10 2.57 -18.85
N PRO A 110 36.70 1.45 -19.29
CA PRO A 110 38.09 1.22 -18.98
C PRO A 110 38.88 2.37 -19.64
N ALA A 111 39.63 3.11 -18.83
CA ALA A 111 40.57 4.11 -19.35
C ALA A 111 41.52 3.42 -20.34
N PRO A 112 41.83 4.04 -21.49
CA PRO A 112 42.83 3.48 -22.39
C PRO A 112 44.19 3.50 -21.69
N VAL A 113 44.80 2.32 -21.58
CA VAL A 113 46.19 2.16 -21.13
C VAL A 113 47.12 2.94 -22.08
N PRO A 114 47.97 3.84 -21.59
CA PRO A 114 49.00 4.43 -22.44
C PRO A 114 50.07 3.37 -22.73
N MET A 115 50.21 3.00 -24.01
CA MET A 115 51.39 2.29 -24.51
C MET A 115 52.63 3.16 -24.23
N SER A 116 53.47 2.75 -23.28
CA SER A 116 54.84 3.23 -23.19
C SER A 116 55.68 2.46 -24.18
N VAL A 117 56.03 3.14 -25.28
CA VAL A 117 57.14 2.76 -26.15
C VAL A 117 58.41 3.19 -25.44
N GLU A 118 59.05 2.27 -24.70
CA GLU A 118 60.44 2.46 -24.26
C GLU A 118 61.35 1.98 -25.39
N LYS A 119 62.07 2.94 -25.95
CA LYS A 119 63.05 2.78 -27.01
C LYS A 119 64.43 2.61 -26.35
N SER A 120 65.23 1.68 -26.88
CA SER A 120 66.70 1.63 -26.78
C SER A 120 67.35 1.34 -25.41
N ARG A 121 67.97 0.16 -25.30
CA ARG A 121 69.43 -0.01 -25.49
C ARG A 121 69.79 -1.46 -25.73
#